data_AF-A0A0S4TIK4-F1
#
_entry.id   AF-A0A0S4TIK4-F1
#
_cell.length_a   1.000
_cell.length_b   1.000
_cell.length_c   1.000
_cell.angle_alpha   90.00
_cell.angle_beta   90.00
_cell.angle_gamma   90.00
#
_symmetry.space_group_name_H-M   'P 1'
#
loop_
_entity.id
_entity.type
_entity.pdbx_description
1 polymer ?
#
loop_
_entity_poly.entity_id
_entity_poly.type
_entity_poly.pdbx_seq_one_letter_code
_entity_poly.pdbx_strand_id
1 'polypeptide(L)'
;MNDSRRFVWCILLKISIEDINRKISISNLVQNADKTLINQVNCDVDRCDLQSDIDKLNLKRLLISVFSYRRENYSYIQGIHEIGKVFLTLFHEYKKSNLANIKKKLSKLIVFSERFEAIILCKLLIKKFNSEKGRVDICFKAFDRFLILYSTPYIYKSDSLAQINLEYILSNISRDLLYLLNKRSPILYNFFVKLKAKDDKESSVCMFILPWIITYFSHNISVKQKKLTYYIFDHIISSHPLYIVFLIVEIIIQSETKLFDYLEQNFGLDISLNFEENEIYPFVHFFFQNLDISNLKWKVIVSSSRKYLSSTRLNILNSYFLWEAGKRSKHNLRIGKTLFSKINVKVLIYSIFLVLISSLLFSIYIGKFNFLKIIKKKN
;
A
#
# COMPACT_ATOMS: atom_id res chain seq x y z
N MET A 1 1.45 -1.93 19.40
CA MET A 1 1.13 -2.20 17.98
C MET A 1 0.33 -3.49 17.91
N ASN A 2 -0.71 -3.61 17.07
CA ASN A 2 -1.52 -4.83 17.00
C ASN A 2 -0.79 -5.89 16.17
N ASP A 3 -0.37 -7.01 16.77
CA ASP A 3 0.48 -8.00 16.12
C ASP A 3 -0.15 -8.66 14.88
N SER A 4 -1.48 -8.61 14.77
CA SER A 4 -2.21 -9.12 13.60
C SER A 4 -2.05 -8.24 12.35
N ARG A 5 -1.64 -6.98 12.48
CA ARG A 5 -1.58 -6.02 11.36
C ARG A 5 -0.72 -6.54 10.20
N ARG A 6 0.43 -7.13 10.53
CA ARG A 6 1.37 -7.73 9.56
C ARG A 6 0.69 -8.73 8.63
N PHE A 7 -0.10 -9.61 9.22
CA PHE A 7 -0.84 -10.65 8.49
C PHE A 7 -1.96 -10.04 7.66
N VAL A 8 -2.72 -9.10 8.24
CA VAL A 8 -3.79 -8.40 7.54
C VAL A 8 -3.25 -7.64 6.33
N TRP A 9 -2.12 -6.95 6.46
CA TRP A 9 -1.48 -6.25 5.35
C TRP A 9 -1.02 -7.22 4.27
N CYS A 10 -0.40 -8.35 4.62
CA CYS A 10 -0.05 -9.37 3.63
C CYS A 10 -1.28 -9.84 2.81
N ILE A 11 -2.42 -10.05 3.48
CA ILE A 11 -3.66 -10.48 2.82
C ILE A 11 -4.22 -9.37 1.92
N LEU A 12 -4.34 -8.13 2.43
CA LEU A 12 -4.88 -7.00 1.68
C LEU A 12 -4.01 -6.59 0.49
N LEU A 13 -2.68 -6.73 0.62
CA LEU A 13 -1.71 -6.54 -0.45
C LEU A 13 -1.64 -7.72 -1.44
N LYS A 14 -2.51 -8.72 -1.27
CA LYS A 14 -2.66 -9.87 -2.16
C LYS A 14 -1.37 -10.68 -2.31
N ILE A 15 -0.59 -10.82 -1.22
CA ILE A 15 0.56 -11.72 -1.20
C ILE A 15 0.03 -13.15 -1.37
N SER A 16 0.48 -13.85 -2.42
CA SER A 16 0.05 -15.21 -2.73
C SER A 16 0.93 -16.27 -2.06
N ILE A 17 0.47 -17.52 -2.07
CA ILE A 17 1.30 -18.67 -1.65
C ILE A 17 2.55 -18.78 -2.51
N GLU A 18 2.42 -18.53 -3.81
CA GLU A 18 3.54 -18.51 -4.76
C GLU A 18 4.56 -17.43 -4.39
N ASP A 19 4.09 -16.21 -4.07
CA ASP A 19 4.97 -15.13 -3.61
C ASP A 19 5.78 -15.56 -2.40
N ILE A 20 5.15 -16.18 -1.39
CA ILE A 20 5.85 -16.60 -0.16
C ILE A 20 6.91 -17.67 -0.46
N ASN A 21 6.61 -18.61 -1.36
CA ASN A 21 7.49 -19.72 -1.70
C ASN A 21 8.60 -19.32 -2.67
N ARG A 22 8.39 -18.27 -3.48
CA ARG A 22 9.43 -17.73 -4.37
C ARG A 22 10.65 -17.31 -3.56
N LYS A 23 11.78 -17.93 -3.88
CA LYS A 23 13.08 -17.60 -3.28
C LYS A 23 13.64 -16.38 -4.01
N ILE A 24 13.86 -15.30 -3.26
CA ILE A 24 14.50 -14.09 -3.75
C ILE A 24 15.76 -13.88 -2.92
N SER A 25 16.92 -13.81 -3.57
CA SER A 25 18.18 -13.55 -2.89
C SER A 25 18.37 -12.05 -2.72
N ILE A 26 17.89 -11.50 -1.60
CA ILE A 26 18.01 -10.07 -1.26
C ILE A 26 19.48 -9.64 -1.26
N SER A 27 20.39 -10.47 -0.74
CA SER A 27 21.83 -10.19 -0.76
C SER A 27 22.37 -10.01 -2.17
N ASN A 28 21.99 -10.89 -3.12
CA ASN A 28 22.45 -10.80 -4.50
C ASN A 28 21.88 -9.56 -5.19
N LEU A 29 20.63 -9.19 -4.90
CA LEU A 29 20.01 -7.97 -5.45
C LEU A 29 20.73 -6.70 -4.98
N VAL A 30 21.15 -6.67 -3.71
CA VAL A 30 21.92 -5.54 -3.14
C VAL A 30 23.34 -5.51 -3.70
N GLN A 31 24.03 -6.65 -3.80
CA GLN A 31 25.39 -6.72 -4.34
C GLN A 31 25.47 -6.33 -5.82
N ASN A 32 24.45 -6.67 -6.61
CA ASN A 32 24.41 -6.40 -8.05
C ASN A 32 23.63 -5.10 -8.38
N ALA A 33 23.36 -4.26 -7.39
CA ALA A 33 22.64 -3.01 -7.60
C ALA A 33 23.50 -1.97 -8.33
N ASP A 34 22.85 -1.14 -9.14
CA ASP A 34 23.50 -0.03 -9.82
C ASP A 34 24.05 0.99 -8.80
N LYS A 35 25.25 1.52 -9.04
CA LYS A 35 25.88 2.52 -8.17
C LYS A 35 25.01 3.77 -7.99
N THR A 36 24.29 4.18 -9.03
CA THR A 36 23.37 5.31 -9.02
C THR A 36 22.24 5.08 -8.02
N LEU A 37 21.61 3.91 -8.05
CA LEU A 37 20.56 3.53 -7.10
C LEU A 37 21.09 3.51 -5.66
N ILE A 38 22.26 2.92 -5.45
CA ILE A 38 22.90 2.85 -4.13
C ILE A 38 23.12 4.27 -3.58
N ASN A 39 23.68 5.17 -4.40
CA ASN A 39 23.96 6.55 -4.00
C ASN A 39 22.68 7.33 -3.66
N GLN A 40 21.65 7.24 -4.49
CA GLN A 40 20.35 7.89 -4.24
C GLN A 40 19.72 7.42 -2.93
N VAL A 41 19.67 6.10 -2.71
CA VAL A 41 19.10 5.52 -1.49
C VAL A 41 19.93 5.90 -0.25
N ASN A 42 21.26 5.94 -0.36
CA ASN A 42 22.11 6.37 0.74
C ASN A 42 21.82 7.81 1.15
N CYS A 43 21.85 8.75 0.21
CA CYS A 43 21.58 10.17 0.47
C CYS A 43 20.26 10.39 1.21
N ASP A 44 19.21 9.68 0.78
CA ASP A 44 17.88 9.80 1.36
C ASP A 44 17.77 9.14 2.74
N VAL A 45 18.26 7.90 2.89
CA VAL A 45 18.11 7.14 4.13
C VAL A 45 19.01 7.69 5.24
N ASP A 46 20.15 8.28 4.91
CA ASP A 46 21.04 8.86 5.92
C ASP A 46 20.42 10.08 6.62
N ARG A 47 19.52 10.80 5.91
CA ARG A 47 18.72 11.92 6.43
C ARG A 47 17.43 11.48 7.12
N CYS A 48 17.08 10.19 7.08
CA CYS A 48 15.89 9.69 7.75
C CYS A 48 16.03 9.73 9.28
N ASP A 49 14.95 10.11 9.95
CA ASP A 49 14.80 10.01 11.41
C ASP A 49 14.58 8.55 11.84
N LEU A 50 15.67 7.79 11.82
CA LEU A 50 15.78 6.41 12.32
C LEU A 50 16.78 6.37 13.48
N GLN A 51 16.40 5.68 14.55
CA GLN A 51 17.14 5.69 15.82
C GLN A 51 18.47 4.90 15.78
N SER A 52 18.62 3.94 14.86
CA SER A 52 19.82 3.09 14.81
C SER A 52 20.40 2.96 13.40
N ASP A 53 21.73 2.86 13.31
CA ASP A 53 22.44 2.61 12.05
C ASP A 53 22.06 1.26 11.43
N ILE A 54 21.70 0.29 12.27
CA ILE A 54 21.21 -1.02 11.84
C ILE A 54 19.87 -0.87 11.11
N ASP A 55 18.95 -0.04 11.61
CA ASP A 55 17.67 0.23 10.95
C ASP A 55 17.87 0.98 9.63
N LYS A 56 18.80 1.95 9.59
CA LYS A 56 19.18 2.64 8.35
C LYS A 56 19.72 1.65 7.32
N LEU A 57 20.65 0.78 7.73
CA LEU A 57 21.20 -0.26 6.86
C LEU A 57 20.12 -1.23 6.34
N ASN A 58 19.19 -1.64 7.21
CA ASN A 58 18.09 -2.50 6.82
C ASN A 58 17.12 -1.82 5.85
N LEU A 59 16.85 -0.52 6.04
CA LEU A 59 16.04 0.26 5.10
C LEU A 59 16.73 0.42 3.75
N LYS A 60 18.04 0.73 3.73
CA LYS A 60 18.85 0.78 2.51
C LYS A 60 18.76 -0.55 1.75
N ARG A 61 18.98 -1.67 2.44
CA ARG A 61 18.89 -3.02 1.84
C ARG A 61 17.50 -3.31 1.28
N LEU A 62 16.43 -2.94 1.99
CA LEU A 62 15.05 -3.12 1.52
C LEU A 62 14.80 -2.33 0.23
N LEU A 63 15.13 -1.03 0.22
CA LEU A 63 14.91 -0.16 -0.94
C LEU A 63 15.75 -0.61 -2.14
N ILE A 64 17.05 -0.77 -1.96
CA ILE A 64 17.97 -1.22 -3.01
C ILE A 64 17.49 -2.54 -3.60
N SER A 65 17.16 -3.53 -2.76
CA SER A 65 16.72 -4.82 -3.28
C SER A 65 15.44 -4.75 -4.10
N VAL A 66 14.44 -3.98 -3.69
CA VAL A 66 13.16 -3.87 -4.44
C VAL A 66 13.37 -3.17 -5.77
N PHE A 67 14.10 -2.04 -5.79
CA PHE A 67 14.35 -1.31 -7.03
C PHE A 67 15.34 -2.03 -7.96
N SER A 68 16.27 -2.82 -7.43
CA SER A 68 17.09 -3.75 -8.25
C SER A 68 16.25 -4.89 -8.82
N TYR A 69 15.32 -5.45 -8.05
CA TYR A 69 14.41 -6.50 -8.51
C TYR A 69 13.47 -6.02 -9.62
N ARG A 70 13.11 -4.73 -9.60
CA ARG A 70 12.22 -4.07 -10.56
C ARG A 70 12.95 -3.13 -11.50
N ARG A 71 14.26 -3.27 -11.69
CA ARG A 71 15.10 -2.30 -12.40
C ARG A 71 14.66 -1.99 -13.83
N GLU A 72 13.97 -2.91 -14.50
CA GLU A 72 13.46 -2.71 -15.87
C GLU A 72 12.17 -1.91 -15.89
N ASN A 73 11.42 -1.91 -14.79
CA ASN A 73 10.09 -1.31 -14.74
C ASN A 73 10.06 -0.01 -13.94
N TYR A 74 10.86 0.09 -12.87
CA TYR A 74 10.76 1.15 -11.87
C TYR A 74 12.08 1.87 -11.62
N SER A 75 11.97 3.18 -11.38
CA SER A 75 13.03 4.05 -10.89
C SER A 75 12.75 4.42 -9.45
N TYR A 76 13.83 4.49 -8.65
CA TYR A 76 13.74 5.04 -7.31
C TYR A 76 13.42 6.54 -7.40
N ILE A 77 12.51 7.00 -6.54
CA ILE A 77 12.19 8.43 -6.37
C ILE A 77 12.33 8.80 -4.90
N GLN A 78 12.76 10.03 -4.64
CA GLN A 78 12.87 10.56 -3.28
C GLN A 78 11.50 10.55 -2.59
N GLY A 79 11.49 10.20 -1.31
CA GLY A 79 10.28 10.09 -0.47
C GLY A 79 9.74 8.67 -0.32
N ILE A 80 10.04 7.74 -1.24
CA ILE A 80 9.62 6.33 -1.12
C ILE A 80 10.26 5.64 0.10
N HIS A 81 11.43 6.10 0.54
CA HIS A 81 12.08 5.62 1.75
C HIS A 81 11.21 5.80 3.01
N GLU A 82 10.33 6.80 3.07
CA GLU A 82 9.41 7.01 4.19
C GLU A 82 8.36 5.89 4.28
N ILE A 83 7.86 5.43 3.13
CA ILE A 83 6.99 4.25 3.05
C ILE A 83 7.79 2.99 3.46
N GLY A 84 9.01 2.84 2.94
CA GLY A 84 9.90 1.74 3.28
C GLY A 84 10.14 1.65 4.80
N LYS A 85 10.30 2.78 5.47
CA LYS A 85 10.42 2.90 6.93
C LYS A 85 9.18 2.35 7.66
N VAL A 86 7.97 2.66 7.18
CA VAL A 86 6.71 2.15 7.76
C VAL A 86 6.66 0.62 7.67
N PHE A 87 7.00 0.05 6.51
CA PHE A 87 7.03 -1.40 6.31
C PHE A 87 8.12 -2.06 7.14
N LEU A 88 9.35 -1.54 7.12
CA LEU A 88 10.45 -2.08 7.92
C LEU A 88 10.09 -2.11 9.40
N THR A 89 9.60 -1.00 9.95
CA THR A 89 9.18 -0.91 11.36
C THR A 89 8.09 -1.93 11.67
N LEU A 90 7.09 -2.08 10.80
CA LEU A 90 6.00 -3.03 11.01
C LEU A 90 6.51 -4.47 11.00
N PHE A 91 7.30 -4.87 9.99
CA PHE A 91 7.66 -6.28 9.80
C PHE A 91 8.89 -6.72 10.61
N HIS A 92 9.79 -5.80 10.99
CA HIS A 92 10.99 -6.12 11.75
C HIS A 92 10.71 -6.29 13.26
N GLU A 93 9.84 -5.46 13.88
CA GLU A 93 9.51 -5.48 15.32
C GLU A 93 8.60 -6.67 15.77
N TYR A 94 8.82 -7.89 15.28
CA TYR A 94 7.95 -9.04 15.60
C TYR A 94 8.34 -9.72 16.93
N LYS A 95 7.47 -9.64 17.93
CA LYS A 95 7.58 -10.44 19.17
C LYS A 95 6.92 -11.80 18.97
N LYS A 96 7.69 -12.89 19.14
CA LYS A 96 7.21 -14.29 19.00
C LYS A 96 6.04 -14.65 19.92
N SER A 97 5.87 -13.94 21.03
CA SER A 97 4.95 -14.28 22.13
C SER A 97 3.45 -14.23 21.79
N ASN A 98 3.03 -13.71 20.63
CA ASN A 98 1.61 -13.49 20.30
C ASN A 98 1.03 -14.40 19.20
N LEU A 99 1.74 -15.47 18.82
CA LEU A 99 1.30 -16.38 17.75
C LEU A 99 -0.07 -17.06 18.05
N ALA A 100 -0.31 -17.43 19.30
CA ALA A 100 -1.57 -18.06 19.73
C ALA A 100 -2.77 -17.10 19.60
N ASN A 101 -2.56 -15.83 20.01
CA ASN A 101 -3.56 -14.77 19.87
C ASN A 101 -3.87 -14.45 18.40
N ILE A 102 -2.84 -14.43 17.56
CA ILE A 102 -2.99 -14.25 16.11
C ILE A 102 -3.77 -15.42 15.51
N LYS A 103 -3.46 -16.68 15.87
CA LYS A 103 -4.22 -17.86 15.42
C LYS A 103 -5.70 -17.77 15.82
N LYS A 104 -6.01 -17.33 17.04
CA LYS A 104 -7.38 -17.16 17.56
C LYS A 104 -8.15 -16.03 16.85
N LYS A 105 -7.46 -14.94 16.44
CA LYS A 105 -8.08 -13.86 15.66
C LYS A 105 -8.27 -14.25 14.19
N LEU A 106 -7.26 -14.91 13.60
CA LEU A 106 -7.33 -15.41 12.23
C LEU A 106 -8.37 -16.52 12.09
N SER A 107 -8.55 -17.40 13.09
CA SER A 107 -9.59 -18.43 13.03
C SER A 107 -10.98 -17.82 12.93
N LYS A 108 -11.26 -16.70 13.62
CA LYS A 108 -12.53 -15.94 13.45
C LYS A 108 -12.71 -15.37 12.04
N LEU A 109 -11.63 -14.94 11.38
CA LEU A 109 -11.66 -14.47 9.99
C LEU A 109 -11.75 -15.62 8.97
N ILE A 110 -11.17 -16.77 9.29
CA ILE A 110 -11.17 -17.99 8.48
C ILE A 110 -12.56 -18.64 8.47
N VAL A 111 -13.33 -18.55 9.56
CA VAL A 111 -14.73 -19.03 9.64
C VAL A 111 -15.64 -18.36 8.59
N PHE A 112 -15.30 -17.14 8.15
CA PHE A 112 -16.05 -16.44 7.09
C PHE A 112 -15.59 -16.75 5.66
N SER A 113 -14.42 -17.40 5.47
CA SER A 113 -13.82 -17.46 4.13
C SER A 113 -13.86 -18.82 3.46
N GLU A 114 -14.02 -19.95 4.17
CA GLU A 114 -13.96 -21.35 3.64
C GLU A 114 -12.79 -21.67 2.67
N ARG A 115 -11.87 -20.72 2.44
CA ARG A 115 -10.87 -20.78 1.37
C ARG A 115 -9.60 -21.39 1.96
N PHE A 116 -9.41 -22.66 1.67
CA PHE A 116 -8.20 -23.44 1.93
C PHE A 116 -6.89 -22.65 1.71
N GLU A 117 -6.84 -21.83 0.65
CA GLU A 117 -5.69 -20.96 0.35
C GLU A 117 -5.35 -19.95 1.44
N ALA A 118 -6.36 -19.31 2.06
CA ALA A 118 -6.13 -18.33 3.12
C ALA A 118 -5.54 -18.99 4.39
N ILE A 119 -5.98 -20.20 4.69
CA ILE A 119 -5.45 -21.00 5.81
C ILE A 119 -3.98 -21.37 5.56
N ILE A 120 -3.67 -21.84 4.35
CA ILE A 120 -2.29 -22.18 3.96
C ILE A 120 -1.40 -20.94 4.02
N LEU A 121 -1.85 -19.82 3.43
CA LEU A 121 -1.13 -18.57 3.44
C LEU A 121 -0.78 -18.14 4.87
N CYS A 122 -1.76 -18.18 5.79
CA CYS A 122 -1.54 -17.85 7.19
C CYS A 122 -0.49 -18.78 7.85
N LYS A 123 -0.56 -20.09 7.61
CA LYS A 123 0.43 -21.05 8.14
C LYS A 123 1.84 -20.75 7.62
N LEU A 124 1.98 -20.42 6.34
CA LEU A 124 3.27 -20.07 5.73
C LEU A 124 3.81 -18.74 6.28
N LEU A 125 2.97 -17.72 6.43
CA LEU A 125 3.35 -16.43 7.04
C LEU A 125 3.84 -16.62 8.47
N ILE A 126 3.11 -17.42 9.27
CA ILE A 126 3.51 -17.78 10.63
C ILE A 126 4.94 -18.39 10.63
N LYS A 127 5.19 -19.35 9.73
CA LYS A 127 6.51 -19.99 9.62
C LYS A 127 7.59 -18.97 9.24
N LYS A 128 7.30 -18.05 8.32
CA LYS A 128 8.25 -17.01 7.87
C LYS A 128 8.55 -16.00 8.98
N PHE A 129 7.54 -15.52 9.72
CA PHE A 129 7.77 -14.52 10.76
C PHE A 129 8.55 -15.03 11.98
N ASN A 130 8.64 -16.35 12.16
CA ASN A 130 9.43 -16.97 13.23
C ASN A 130 10.95 -16.76 13.08
N SER A 131 11.44 -16.46 11.88
CA SER A 131 12.86 -16.15 11.64
C SER A 131 13.04 -14.73 11.13
N GLU A 132 14.17 -14.11 11.45
CA GLU A 132 14.50 -12.77 10.95
C GLU A 132 14.58 -12.73 9.42
N LYS A 133 15.29 -13.70 8.83
CA LYS A 133 15.36 -13.86 7.37
C LYS A 133 13.97 -13.96 6.73
N GLY A 134 13.03 -14.68 7.36
CA GLY A 134 11.66 -14.77 6.86
C GLY A 134 10.86 -13.48 7.04
N ARG A 135 11.08 -12.70 8.11
CA ARG A 135 10.48 -11.37 8.28
C ARG A 135 10.96 -10.40 7.20
N VAL A 136 12.26 -10.38 6.92
CA VAL A 136 12.84 -9.53 5.88
C VAL A 136 12.31 -9.92 4.49
N ASP A 137 12.23 -11.21 4.18
CA ASP A 137 11.63 -11.72 2.93
C ASP A 137 10.17 -11.28 2.74
N ILE A 138 9.35 -11.37 3.80
CA ILE A 138 7.95 -10.92 3.73
C ILE A 138 7.85 -9.39 3.67
N CYS A 139 8.71 -8.66 4.38
CA CYS A 139 8.77 -7.20 4.30
C CYS A 139 9.06 -6.74 2.86
N PHE A 140 10.05 -7.35 2.21
CA PHE A 140 10.37 -7.13 0.80
C PHE A 140 9.14 -7.33 -0.09
N LYS A 141 8.47 -8.49 0.05
CA LYS A 141 7.30 -8.84 -0.79
C LYS A 141 6.11 -7.93 -0.54
N ALA A 142 5.84 -7.60 0.71
CA ALA A 142 4.75 -6.70 1.09
C ALA A 142 5.01 -5.29 0.54
N PHE A 143 6.24 -4.79 0.67
CA PHE A 143 6.62 -3.47 0.18
C PHE A 143 6.58 -3.41 -1.36
N ASP A 144 7.13 -4.40 -2.07
CA ASP A 144 7.01 -4.53 -3.54
C ASP A 144 5.55 -4.53 -3.99
N ARG A 145 4.68 -5.33 -3.33
CA ARG A 145 3.24 -5.36 -3.63
C ARG A 145 2.56 -4.02 -3.37
N PHE A 146 2.92 -3.32 -2.30
CA PHE A 146 2.40 -1.98 -2.04
C PHE A 146 2.79 -1.02 -3.16
N LEU A 147 4.06 -0.98 -3.55
CA LEU A 147 4.53 -0.11 -4.63
C LEU A 147 3.79 -0.38 -5.95
N ILE A 148 3.58 -1.66 -6.29
CA ILE A 148 2.86 -2.03 -7.51
C ILE A 148 1.40 -1.57 -7.47
N LEU A 149 0.72 -1.76 -6.33
CA LEU A 149 -0.71 -1.47 -6.23
C LEU A 149 -1.00 0.02 -6.08
N TYR A 150 -0.13 0.75 -5.39
CA TYR A 150 -0.41 2.10 -4.92
C TYR A 150 0.56 3.14 -5.52
N SER A 151 1.84 2.81 -5.69
CA SER A 151 2.86 3.78 -6.09
C SER A 151 3.30 3.73 -7.55
N THR A 152 2.82 2.76 -8.34
CA THR A 152 3.21 2.57 -9.75
C THR A 152 3.21 3.86 -10.57
N PRO A 153 2.19 4.76 -10.49
CA PRO A 153 2.21 5.99 -11.28
C PRO A 153 3.48 6.79 -11.07
N TYR A 154 4.00 6.88 -9.84
CA TYR A 154 5.11 7.76 -9.49
C TYR A 154 6.50 7.17 -9.79
N ILE A 155 6.60 5.84 -9.84
CA ILE A 155 7.90 5.15 -9.88
C ILE A 155 8.21 4.49 -11.22
N TYR A 156 7.30 4.54 -12.19
CA TYR A 156 7.47 3.83 -13.48
C TYR A 156 8.59 4.46 -14.33
N LYS A 157 9.45 3.61 -14.93
CA LYS A 157 10.41 4.04 -15.95
C LYS A 157 9.67 4.31 -17.24
N SER A 158 9.55 5.59 -17.61
CA SER A 158 8.98 5.99 -18.90
C SER A 158 10.02 5.77 -20.01
N ASP A 159 10.26 4.53 -20.39
CA ASP A 159 11.03 4.22 -21.59
C ASP A 159 10.12 4.44 -22.81
N SER A 160 10.25 5.61 -23.45
CA SER A 160 9.69 5.99 -24.77
C SER A 160 8.16 6.24 -24.89
N LEU A 161 7.84 7.38 -25.51
CA LEU A 161 6.60 7.74 -26.23
C LEU A 161 5.27 7.99 -25.49
N ALA A 162 5.15 7.72 -24.18
CA ALA A 162 4.02 8.20 -23.38
C ALA A 162 4.53 8.83 -22.08
N GLN A 163 4.83 10.13 -22.10
CA GLN A 163 5.35 10.88 -20.95
C GLN A 163 4.28 11.05 -19.86
N ILE A 164 3.99 9.98 -19.13
CA ILE A 164 3.44 10.07 -17.77
C ILE A 164 4.62 10.49 -16.88
N ASN A 165 4.90 11.79 -16.84
CA ASN A 165 5.83 12.37 -15.87
C ASN A 165 5.07 12.76 -14.59
N LEU A 166 5.80 13.14 -13.54
CA LEU A 166 5.20 13.51 -12.26
C LEU A 166 4.23 14.70 -12.39
N GLU A 167 4.54 15.63 -13.28
CA GLU A 167 3.71 16.79 -13.61
C GLU A 167 2.35 16.38 -14.20
N TYR A 168 2.34 15.42 -15.12
CA TYR A 168 1.12 14.86 -15.70
C TYR A 168 0.27 14.16 -14.64
N ILE A 169 0.89 13.38 -13.75
CA ILE A 169 0.18 12.72 -12.65
C ILE A 169 -0.46 13.75 -11.72
N LEU A 170 0.33 14.76 -11.30
CA LEU A 170 -0.15 15.83 -10.44
C LEU A 170 -1.28 16.62 -11.10
N SER A 171 -1.19 16.92 -12.40
CA SER A 171 -2.25 17.61 -13.13
C SER A 171 -3.57 16.83 -13.08
N ASN A 172 -3.53 15.52 -13.31
CA ASN A 172 -4.73 14.67 -13.24
C ASN A 172 -5.30 14.60 -11.82
N ILE A 173 -4.44 14.51 -10.80
CA ILE A 173 -4.90 14.52 -9.40
C ILE A 173 -5.49 15.88 -9.03
N SER A 174 -4.91 16.97 -9.50
CA SER A 174 -5.40 18.34 -9.26
C SER A 174 -6.80 18.54 -9.82
N ARG A 175 -7.06 18.04 -11.05
CA ARG A 175 -8.42 18.02 -11.62
C ARG A 175 -9.41 17.25 -10.75
N ASP A 176 -8.99 16.11 -10.23
CA ASP A 176 -9.84 15.29 -9.37
C ASP A 176 -10.12 15.96 -8.02
N LEU A 177 -9.13 16.66 -7.46
CA LEU A 177 -9.31 17.48 -6.26
C LEU A 177 -10.35 18.58 -6.52
N LEU A 178 -10.21 19.35 -7.60
CA LEU A 178 -11.16 20.41 -7.95
C LEU A 178 -12.57 19.85 -8.17
N TYR A 179 -12.70 18.73 -8.88
CA TYR A 179 -13.98 18.04 -9.07
C TYR A 179 -14.63 17.66 -7.74
N LEU A 180 -13.85 17.07 -6.82
CA LEU A 180 -14.34 16.64 -5.52
C LEU A 180 -14.63 17.83 -4.59
N LEU A 181 -13.86 18.91 -4.66
CA LEU A 181 -14.13 20.15 -3.92
C LEU A 181 -15.42 20.81 -4.39
N ASN A 182 -15.66 20.91 -5.70
CA ASN A 182 -16.89 21.52 -6.24
C ASN A 182 -18.16 20.86 -5.66
N LYS A 183 -18.10 19.54 -5.46
CA LYS A 183 -19.22 18.77 -4.88
C LYS A 183 -19.39 18.93 -3.37
N ARG A 184 -18.41 19.47 -2.65
CA ARG A 184 -18.29 19.31 -1.19
C ARG A 184 -18.06 20.61 -0.44
N SER A 185 -17.24 21.51 -0.97
CA SER A 185 -17.04 22.87 -0.51
C SER A 185 -16.93 23.78 -1.74
N PRO A 186 -18.05 24.34 -2.23
CA PRO A 186 -18.03 25.28 -3.35
C PRO A 186 -17.17 26.52 -3.09
N ILE A 187 -17.04 26.93 -1.82
CA ILE A 187 -16.17 28.04 -1.41
C ILE A 187 -14.72 27.72 -1.72
N LEU A 188 -14.21 26.59 -1.21
CA LEU A 188 -12.85 26.14 -1.50
C LEU A 188 -12.65 25.88 -3.00
N TYR A 189 -13.63 25.30 -3.68
CA TYR A 189 -13.55 25.10 -5.13
C TYR A 189 -13.33 26.43 -5.86
N ASN A 190 -14.17 27.43 -5.62
CA ASN A 190 -14.06 28.74 -6.25
C ASN A 190 -12.72 29.41 -5.91
N PHE A 191 -12.27 29.27 -4.66
CA PHE A 191 -10.96 29.76 -4.22
C PHE A 191 -9.81 29.10 -5.01
N PHE A 192 -9.77 27.77 -5.07
CA PHE A 192 -8.71 27.05 -5.80
C PHE A 192 -8.78 27.22 -7.33
N VAL A 193 -9.96 27.46 -7.89
CA VAL A 193 -10.10 27.83 -9.32
C VAL A 193 -9.50 29.22 -9.57
N LYS A 194 -9.72 30.19 -8.67
CA LYS A 194 -9.11 31.52 -8.75
C LYS A 194 -7.60 31.51 -8.49
N LEU A 195 -7.09 30.57 -7.69
CA LEU A 195 -5.64 30.38 -7.50
C LEU A 195 -4.92 29.87 -8.75
N LYS A 196 -5.64 29.36 -9.74
CA LYS A 196 -5.04 28.86 -10.98
C LYS A 196 -4.64 30.04 -11.86
N ALA A 197 -3.34 30.34 -11.92
CA ALA A 197 -2.85 31.39 -12.82
C ALA A 197 -3.22 31.06 -14.29
N LYS A 198 -3.66 32.06 -15.06
CA LYS A 198 -4.15 31.87 -16.46
C LYS A 198 -3.19 31.13 -17.39
N ASP A 199 -1.88 31.25 -17.18
CA ASP A 199 -0.82 30.63 -18.00
C ASP A 199 -0.14 29.43 -17.33
N ASP A 200 -0.51 29.10 -16.09
CA ASP A 200 0.07 28.01 -15.34
C ASP A 200 -0.60 26.67 -15.66
N LYS A 201 0.22 25.61 -15.71
CA LYS A 201 -0.28 24.23 -15.76
C LYS A 201 -1.01 23.90 -14.47
N GLU A 202 -2.12 23.17 -14.55
CA GLU A 202 -2.95 22.78 -13.39
C GLU A 202 -2.21 22.07 -12.26
N SER A 203 -1.06 21.47 -12.55
CA SER A 203 -0.17 20.91 -11.53
C SER A 203 0.39 21.94 -10.57
N SER A 204 0.56 23.21 -10.96
CA SER A 204 1.18 24.25 -10.12
C SER A 204 0.36 24.52 -8.86
N VAL A 205 -0.97 24.63 -9.00
CA VAL A 205 -1.90 24.98 -7.92
C VAL A 205 -1.91 23.97 -6.77
N CYS A 206 -1.64 22.70 -7.05
CA CYS A 206 -1.67 21.65 -6.04
C CYS A 206 -0.29 21.06 -5.72
N MET A 207 0.83 21.70 -6.10
CA MET A 207 2.17 21.16 -5.81
C MET A 207 2.39 20.85 -4.33
N PHE A 208 1.69 21.55 -3.42
CA PHE A 208 1.78 21.29 -1.99
C PHE A 208 1.34 19.88 -1.57
N ILE A 209 0.55 19.15 -2.39
CA ILE A 209 0.13 17.79 -2.05
C ILE A 209 1.19 16.74 -2.41
N LEU A 210 2.23 17.11 -3.16
CA LEU A 210 3.18 16.14 -3.72
C LEU A 210 3.85 15.29 -2.63
N PRO A 211 4.35 15.85 -1.50
CA PRO A 211 4.91 15.05 -0.41
C PRO A 211 3.87 14.10 0.21
N TRP A 212 2.61 14.53 0.29
CA TRP A 212 1.53 13.73 0.88
C TRP A 212 1.24 12.48 0.06
N ILE A 213 1.29 12.62 -1.27
CA ILE A 213 1.04 11.54 -2.22
C ILE A 213 2.23 10.58 -2.29
N ILE A 214 3.45 11.10 -2.48
CA ILE A 214 4.64 10.26 -2.63
C ILE A 214 4.92 9.48 -1.35
N THR A 215 4.72 10.10 -0.18
CA THR A 215 5.06 9.49 1.10
C THR A 215 3.85 8.88 1.82
N TYR A 216 2.64 8.99 1.25
CA TYR A 216 1.40 8.60 1.93
C TYR A 216 1.28 9.22 3.33
N PHE A 217 1.55 10.52 3.42
CA PHE A 217 1.64 11.33 4.65
C PHE A 217 2.71 10.92 5.67
N SER A 218 3.47 9.86 5.44
CA SER A 218 4.40 9.35 6.44
C SER A 218 5.54 10.32 6.76
N HIS A 219 5.90 11.20 5.83
CA HIS A 219 6.85 12.28 6.05
C HIS A 219 6.27 13.41 6.93
N ASN A 220 4.96 13.67 6.84
CA ASN A 220 4.28 14.77 7.52
C ASN A 220 3.79 14.41 8.93
N ILE A 221 4.02 13.17 9.37
CA ILE A 221 3.59 12.68 10.68
C ILE A 221 4.82 12.35 11.52
N SER A 222 4.87 12.87 12.73
CA SER A 222 6.00 12.64 13.64
C SER A 222 6.23 11.14 13.88
N VAL A 223 7.49 10.73 13.95
CA VAL A 223 7.88 9.35 14.32
C VAL A 223 7.32 8.95 15.70
N LYS A 224 7.06 9.90 16.59
CA LYS A 224 6.40 9.65 17.90
C LYS A 224 4.95 9.19 17.75
N GLN A 225 4.29 9.50 16.64
CA GLN A 225 2.89 9.19 16.35
C GLN A 225 2.71 7.96 15.45
N LYS A 226 3.58 6.94 15.57
CA LYS A 226 3.50 5.68 14.78
C LYS A 226 2.09 5.06 14.70
N LYS A 227 1.29 5.18 15.78
CA LYS A 227 -0.09 4.67 15.82
C LYS A 227 -0.96 5.31 14.74
N LEU A 228 -0.83 6.62 14.51
CA LEU A 228 -1.57 7.36 13.50
C LEU A 228 -1.11 6.96 12.10
N THR A 229 0.21 6.91 11.85
CA THR A 229 0.75 6.45 10.57
C THR A 229 0.19 5.09 10.18
N TYR A 230 0.20 4.12 11.10
CA TYR A 230 -0.37 2.81 10.82
C TYR A 230 -1.89 2.81 10.65
N TYR A 231 -2.62 3.67 11.36
CA TYR A 231 -4.06 3.82 11.18
C TYR A 231 -4.37 4.30 9.75
N ILE A 232 -3.63 5.29 9.25
CA ILE A 232 -3.78 5.81 7.89
C ILE A 232 -3.46 4.73 6.85
N PHE A 233 -2.35 4.01 7.03
CA PHE A 233 -1.97 2.91 6.14
C PHE A 233 -2.97 1.74 6.19
N ASP A 234 -3.54 1.41 7.37
CA ASP A 234 -4.61 0.40 7.47
C ASP A 234 -5.79 0.79 6.58
N HIS A 235 -6.13 2.08 6.50
CA HIS A 235 -7.20 2.60 5.65
C HIS A 235 -6.82 2.65 4.16
N ILE A 236 -5.60 3.06 3.81
CA ILE A 236 -5.11 3.08 2.42
C ILE A 236 -5.09 1.66 1.85
N ILE A 237 -4.45 0.72 2.56
CA ILE A 237 -4.26 -0.66 2.09
C ILE A 237 -5.58 -1.43 2.00
N SER A 238 -6.59 -1.06 2.79
CA SER A 238 -7.94 -1.66 2.75
C SER A 238 -8.88 -1.04 1.72
N SER A 239 -8.43 -0.03 0.96
CA SER A 239 -9.28 0.76 0.07
C SER A 239 -8.76 0.76 -1.38
N HIS A 240 -9.48 1.42 -2.28
CA HIS A 240 -9.01 1.62 -3.66
C HIS A 240 -7.75 2.50 -3.68
N PRO A 241 -6.79 2.33 -4.62
CA PRO A 241 -5.59 3.17 -4.67
C PRO A 241 -5.84 4.69 -4.74
N LEU A 242 -6.92 5.10 -5.41
CA LEU A 242 -7.36 6.51 -5.44
C LEU A 242 -7.81 7.08 -4.09
N TYR A 243 -7.97 6.25 -3.06
CA TYR A 243 -8.42 6.70 -1.75
C TYR A 243 -7.54 7.82 -1.16
N ILE A 244 -6.25 7.86 -1.52
CA ILE A 244 -5.35 8.95 -1.15
C ILE A 244 -5.88 10.33 -1.58
N VAL A 245 -6.49 10.44 -2.77
CA VAL A 245 -7.08 11.69 -3.27
C VAL A 245 -8.24 12.13 -2.37
N PHE A 246 -9.09 11.20 -1.96
CA PHE A 246 -10.22 11.48 -1.06
C PHE A 246 -9.77 11.89 0.35
N LEU A 247 -8.64 11.37 0.83
CA LEU A 247 -8.03 11.80 2.09
C LEU A 247 -7.53 13.25 1.98
N ILE A 248 -6.86 13.59 0.87
CA ILE A 248 -6.33 14.93 0.61
C ILE A 248 -7.45 15.97 0.55
N VAL A 249 -8.53 15.72 -0.20
CA VAL A 249 -9.70 16.62 -0.26
C VAL A 249 -10.25 16.89 1.14
N GLU A 250 -10.33 15.86 1.97
CA GLU A 250 -10.89 15.98 3.30
C GLU A 250 -9.98 16.74 4.26
N ILE A 251 -8.66 16.60 4.12
CA ILE A 251 -7.68 17.42 4.84
C ILE A 251 -7.83 18.89 4.47
N ILE A 252 -7.99 19.19 3.17
CA ILE A 252 -8.18 20.56 2.67
C ILE A 252 -9.48 21.15 3.24
N ILE A 253 -10.61 20.43 3.14
CA ILE A 253 -11.91 20.87 3.70
C ILE A 253 -11.83 21.10 5.20
N GLN A 254 -11.20 20.18 5.95
CA GLN A 254 -11.06 20.35 7.40
C GLN A 254 -10.20 21.57 7.77
N SER A 255 -9.34 22.01 6.86
CA SER A 255 -8.43 23.15 7.06
C SER A 255 -9.01 24.47 6.55
N GLU A 256 -10.23 24.47 6.01
CA GLU A 256 -10.86 25.64 5.36
C GLU A 256 -10.79 26.91 6.23
N THR A 257 -11.33 26.85 7.45
CA THR A 257 -11.34 28.00 8.36
C THR A 257 -9.92 28.47 8.67
N LYS A 258 -9.02 27.55 9.03
CA LYS A 258 -7.62 27.90 9.36
C LYS A 258 -6.86 28.50 8.18
N LEU A 259 -7.15 28.04 6.97
CA LEU A 259 -6.55 28.57 5.76
C LEU A 259 -7.01 30.02 5.55
N PHE A 260 -8.32 30.28 5.61
CA PHE A 260 -8.83 31.63 5.41
C PHE A 260 -8.41 32.58 6.54
N ASP A 261 -8.41 32.13 7.80
CA ASP A 261 -7.88 32.92 8.93
C ASP A 261 -6.39 33.27 8.71
N TYR A 262 -5.59 32.30 8.24
CA TYR A 262 -4.17 32.53 7.94
C TYR A 262 -3.99 33.53 6.81
N LEU A 263 -4.79 33.44 5.75
CA LEU A 263 -4.74 34.39 4.65
C LEU A 263 -5.15 35.79 5.12
N GLU A 264 -6.25 35.91 5.85
CA GLU A 264 -6.75 37.18 6.39
C GLU A 264 -5.68 37.89 7.24
N GLN A 265 -4.95 37.14 8.06
CA GLN A 265 -3.83 37.70 8.84
C GLN A 265 -2.69 38.25 7.97
N ASN A 266 -2.48 37.71 6.77
CA ASN A 266 -1.40 38.12 5.88
C ASN A 266 -1.80 39.21 4.88
N PHE A 267 -3.08 39.29 4.45
CA PHE A 267 -3.51 40.27 3.44
C PHE A 267 -4.84 41.02 3.74
N GLY A 268 -5.47 40.80 4.89
CA GLY A 268 -6.73 41.47 5.28
C GLY A 268 -8.03 40.74 4.88
N LEU A 269 -9.18 41.33 5.21
CA LEU A 269 -10.52 40.70 5.18
C LEU A 269 -11.05 40.32 3.78
N ASP A 270 -10.57 40.92 2.68
CA ASP A 270 -11.18 40.80 1.34
C ASP A 270 -10.63 39.65 0.44
N ILE A 271 -9.77 38.79 0.99
CA ILE A 271 -9.04 37.76 0.21
C ILE A 271 -9.96 36.67 -0.35
N SER A 272 -11.09 36.35 0.30
CA SER A 272 -11.96 35.28 -0.21
C SER A 272 -12.65 35.64 -1.54
N LEU A 273 -12.69 36.93 -1.89
CA LEU A 273 -13.46 37.44 -3.02
C LEU A 273 -12.59 38.09 -4.11
N ASN A 274 -11.53 38.82 -3.77
CA ASN A 274 -10.71 39.57 -4.74
C ASN A 274 -9.21 39.49 -4.41
N PHE A 275 -8.48 38.61 -5.09
CA PHE A 275 -7.02 38.54 -4.99
C PHE A 275 -6.38 38.34 -6.37
N GLU A 276 -5.17 38.85 -6.53
CA GLU A 276 -4.35 38.55 -7.71
C GLU A 276 -3.76 37.14 -7.58
N GLU A 277 -3.91 36.33 -8.63
CA GLU A 277 -3.65 34.88 -8.65
C GLU A 277 -2.24 34.52 -8.16
N ASN A 278 -1.24 35.37 -8.47
CA ASN A 278 0.18 35.10 -8.24
C ASN A 278 0.68 35.49 -6.85
N GLU A 279 -0.03 36.34 -6.10
CA GLU A 279 0.45 36.84 -4.81
C GLU A 279 0.14 35.86 -3.67
N ILE A 280 -0.99 35.17 -3.75
CA ILE A 280 -1.50 34.36 -2.63
C ILE A 280 -1.05 32.91 -2.69
N TYR A 281 -0.79 32.36 -3.88
CA TYR A 281 -0.42 30.95 -4.02
C TYR A 281 0.79 30.54 -3.15
N PRO A 282 1.90 31.30 -3.06
CA PRO A 282 3.02 30.95 -2.19
C PRO A 282 2.62 30.77 -0.72
N PHE A 283 1.66 31.57 -0.23
CA PHE A 283 1.16 31.50 1.14
C PHE A 283 0.27 30.28 1.36
N VAL A 284 -0.57 29.95 0.38
CA VAL A 284 -1.39 28.72 0.40
C VAL A 284 -0.49 27.49 0.37
N HIS A 285 0.51 27.49 -0.50
CA HIS A 285 1.51 26.43 -0.58
C HIS A 285 2.23 26.26 0.76
N PHE A 286 2.72 27.37 1.33
CA PHE A 286 3.42 27.37 2.62
C PHE A 286 2.52 26.87 3.76
N PHE A 287 1.27 27.33 3.82
CA PHE A 287 0.30 26.89 4.82
C PHE A 287 0.13 25.37 4.79
N PHE A 288 -0.11 24.78 3.62
CA PHE A 288 -0.34 23.34 3.52
C PHE A 288 0.95 22.52 3.72
N GLN A 289 2.11 23.00 3.28
CA GLN A 289 3.39 22.33 3.55
C GLN A 289 3.70 22.25 5.06
N ASN A 290 3.31 23.28 5.82
CA ASN A 290 3.53 23.37 7.26
C ASN A 290 2.32 22.94 8.10
N LEU A 291 1.25 22.45 7.46
CA LEU A 291 0.08 21.98 8.17
C LEU A 291 0.45 20.78 9.05
N ASP A 292 0.20 20.90 10.36
CA ASP A 292 0.32 19.76 11.27
C ASP A 292 -0.86 18.79 11.06
N ILE A 293 -0.70 17.93 10.07
CA ILE A 293 -1.65 16.89 9.68
C ILE A 293 -1.92 15.93 10.85
N SER A 294 -1.00 15.80 11.80
CA SER A 294 -1.13 14.86 12.90
C SER A 294 -2.22 15.27 13.90
N ASN A 295 -2.49 16.57 14.00
CA ASN A 295 -3.51 17.14 14.90
C ASN A 295 -4.90 17.27 14.26
N LEU A 296 -5.07 16.84 13.01
CA LEU A 296 -6.37 16.82 12.34
C LEU A 296 -7.29 15.72 12.90
N LYS A 297 -8.61 15.87 12.70
CA LYS A 297 -9.60 14.90 13.21
C LYS A 297 -9.68 13.68 12.28
N TRP A 298 -8.66 12.83 12.33
CA TRP A 298 -8.50 11.67 11.43
C TRP A 298 -9.66 10.67 11.40
N LYS A 299 -10.45 10.56 12.48
CA LYS A 299 -11.68 9.76 12.45
C LYS A 299 -12.71 10.34 11.49
N VAL A 300 -12.91 11.66 11.53
CA VAL A 300 -13.78 12.38 10.59
C VAL A 300 -13.22 12.22 9.19
N ILE A 301 -11.91 12.49 9.01
CA ILE A 301 -11.24 12.39 7.71
C ILE A 301 -11.55 11.05 7.04
N VAL A 302 -11.20 9.96 7.72
CA VAL A 302 -11.41 8.60 7.20
C VAL A 302 -12.87 8.29 6.91
N SER A 303 -13.78 8.67 7.82
CA SER A 303 -15.21 8.37 7.66
C SER A 303 -15.83 9.09 6.46
N SER A 304 -15.52 10.39 6.30
CA SER A 304 -15.95 11.21 5.16
C SER A 304 -15.34 10.67 3.87
N SER A 305 -14.01 10.51 3.80
CA SER A 305 -13.32 10.04 2.59
C SER A 305 -13.86 8.68 2.13
N ARG A 306 -14.18 7.76 3.05
CA ARG A 306 -14.80 6.47 2.70
C ARG A 306 -16.20 6.62 2.12
N LYS A 307 -17.04 7.45 2.75
CA LYS A 307 -18.39 7.75 2.25
C LYS A 307 -18.31 8.26 0.81
N TYR A 308 -17.45 9.25 0.54
CA TYR A 308 -17.31 9.83 -0.79
C TYR A 308 -16.66 8.90 -1.80
N LEU A 309 -15.67 8.09 -1.39
CA LEU A 309 -15.12 7.04 -2.26
C LEU A 309 -16.23 6.08 -2.72
N SER A 310 -17.10 5.65 -1.81
CA SER A 310 -18.18 4.70 -2.11
C SER A 310 -19.29 5.29 -2.99
N SER A 311 -19.55 6.60 -2.89
CA SER A 311 -20.60 7.28 -3.66
C SER A 311 -20.11 7.86 -4.99
N THR A 312 -18.80 7.87 -5.25
CA THR A 312 -18.22 8.45 -6.46
C THR A 312 -17.95 7.37 -7.49
N ARG A 313 -18.46 7.56 -8.71
CA ARG A 313 -18.08 6.72 -9.86
C ARG A 313 -16.63 7.02 -10.23
N LEU A 314 -15.73 6.10 -9.90
CA LEU A 314 -14.28 6.33 -10.00
C LEU A 314 -13.80 6.59 -11.43
N ASN A 315 -14.46 6.04 -12.45
CA ASN A 315 -14.11 6.25 -13.85
C ASN A 315 -14.33 7.69 -14.35
N ILE A 316 -15.00 8.54 -13.58
CA ILE A 316 -15.14 9.98 -13.86
C ILE A 316 -13.88 10.74 -13.43
N LEU A 317 -13.08 10.18 -12.53
CA LEU A 317 -11.83 10.78 -12.07
C LEU A 317 -10.74 10.60 -13.12
N ASN A 318 -10.09 11.71 -13.47
CA ASN A 318 -9.01 11.76 -14.45
C ASN A 318 -7.86 10.84 -14.03
N SER A 319 -7.50 10.82 -12.76
CA SER A 319 -6.38 10.02 -12.29
C SER A 319 -6.69 8.52 -12.27
N TYR A 320 -7.94 8.08 -12.46
CA TYR A 320 -8.34 6.66 -12.42
C TYR A 320 -7.54 5.77 -13.37
N PHE A 321 -7.31 6.22 -14.61
CA PHE A 321 -6.60 5.40 -15.59
C PHE A 321 -5.13 5.20 -15.20
N LEU A 322 -4.52 6.08 -14.39
CA LEU A 322 -3.11 5.96 -13.99
C LEU A 322 -2.86 4.68 -13.18
N TRP A 323 -3.83 4.26 -12.36
CA TRP A 323 -3.78 3.01 -11.60
C TRP A 323 -4.37 1.80 -12.37
N GLU A 324 -5.01 2.03 -13.52
CA GLU A 324 -5.43 0.96 -14.44
C GLU A 324 -4.41 0.68 -15.55
N ALA A 325 -3.54 1.63 -15.90
CA ALA A 325 -2.56 1.50 -16.99
C ALA A 325 -1.60 0.32 -16.76
N GLY A 326 -1.19 0.10 -15.49
CA GLY A 326 -0.42 -1.09 -15.09
C GLY A 326 -1.17 -2.42 -15.22
N LYS A 327 -2.50 -2.41 -15.42
CA LYS A 327 -3.30 -3.59 -15.78
C LYS A 327 -3.47 -3.75 -17.30
N ARG A 328 -3.25 -2.72 -18.12
CA ARG A 328 -3.38 -2.78 -19.59
C ARG A 328 -2.08 -3.09 -20.32
N SER A 329 -0.91 -2.89 -19.72
CA SER A 329 0.36 -3.49 -20.21
C SER A 329 0.40 -5.03 -20.07
N LYS A 330 -0.72 -5.64 -19.64
CA LYS A 330 -0.99 -7.09 -19.63
C LYS A 330 -1.26 -7.69 -21.01
N HIS A 331 -0.73 -7.13 -22.10
CA HIS A 331 -0.62 -7.92 -23.34
C HIS A 331 0.39 -9.08 -23.22
N ASN A 332 1.11 -9.21 -22.10
CA ASN A 332 1.89 -10.40 -21.77
C ASN A 332 1.42 -11.19 -20.53
N LEU A 333 0.19 -10.98 -20.04
CA LEU A 333 -0.40 -11.86 -19.03
C LEU A 333 -1.16 -13.03 -19.68
N ARG A 334 -0.44 -13.75 -20.54
CA ARG A 334 -0.74 -15.14 -20.95
C ARG A 334 -0.32 -16.16 -19.86
N ILE A 335 -0.20 -15.71 -18.62
CA ILE A 335 0.17 -16.52 -17.43
C ILE A 335 -1.03 -16.76 -16.50
N GLY A 336 -2.24 -16.34 -16.90
CA GLY A 336 -3.50 -16.73 -16.23
C GLY A 336 -4.23 -17.92 -16.87
N LYS A 337 -3.76 -18.43 -18.02
CA LYS A 337 -4.38 -19.57 -18.74
C LYS A 337 -3.44 -20.76 -18.97
N THR A 338 -2.20 -20.71 -18.47
CA THR A 338 -1.18 -21.76 -18.72
C THR A 338 -0.87 -22.66 -17.52
N LEU A 339 -1.47 -22.42 -16.35
CA LEU A 339 -1.42 -23.36 -15.22
C LEU A 339 -2.69 -24.22 -15.09
N PHE A 340 -3.85 -23.73 -15.53
CA PHE A 340 -5.06 -24.57 -15.67
C PHE A 340 -5.04 -25.48 -16.90
N SER A 341 -4.14 -25.26 -17.87
CA SER A 341 -3.98 -26.14 -19.03
C SER A 341 -2.90 -27.21 -18.88
N LYS A 342 -2.13 -27.20 -17.78
CA LYS A 342 -1.06 -28.20 -17.53
C LYS A 342 -1.09 -28.88 -16.17
N ILE A 343 -1.99 -28.52 -15.27
CA ILE A 343 -2.41 -29.49 -14.24
C ILE A 343 -3.38 -30.43 -14.96
N ASN A 344 -2.90 -31.62 -15.30
CA ASN A 344 -3.72 -32.66 -15.86
C ASN A 344 -4.83 -32.93 -14.82
N VAL A 345 -6.01 -32.34 -15.01
CA VAL A 345 -7.14 -32.41 -14.06
C VAL A 345 -7.47 -33.87 -13.76
N LYS A 346 -7.21 -34.78 -14.73
CA LYS A 346 -7.25 -36.22 -14.50
C LYS A 346 -6.30 -36.66 -13.39
N VAL A 347 -5.05 -36.23 -13.34
CA VAL A 347 -4.06 -36.58 -12.29
C VAL A 347 -4.48 -36.03 -10.92
N LEU A 348 -5.06 -34.83 -10.86
CA LEU A 348 -5.57 -34.28 -9.59
C LEU A 348 -6.81 -35.05 -9.11
N ILE A 349 -7.73 -35.38 -10.02
CA ILE A 349 -8.89 -36.23 -9.71
C ILE A 349 -8.42 -37.63 -9.31
N TYR A 350 -7.47 -38.24 -10.02
CA TYR A 350 -6.91 -39.56 -9.70
C TYR A 350 -6.19 -39.58 -8.36
N SER A 351 -5.46 -38.52 -7.99
CA SER A 351 -4.79 -38.44 -6.68
C SER A 351 -5.78 -38.25 -5.54
N ILE A 352 -6.84 -37.45 -5.72
CA ILE A 352 -7.95 -37.36 -4.76
C ILE A 352 -8.67 -38.71 -4.64
N PHE A 353 -8.91 -39.41 -5.77
CA PHE A 353 -9.57 -40.71 -5.80
C PHE A 353 -8.71 -41.80 -5.13
N LEU A 354 -7.39 -41.78 -5.35
CA LEU A 354 -6.44 -42.69 -4.69
C LEU A 354 -6.40 -42.48 -3.18
N VAL A 355 -6.41 -41.23 -2.71
CA VAL A 355 -6.48 -40.90 -1.27
C VAL A 355 -7.80 -41.38 -0.66
N LEU A 356 -8.92 -41.21 -1.37
CA LEU A 356 -10.22 -41.69 -0.92
C LEU A 356 -10.28 -43.22 -0.84
N ILE A 357 -9.83 -43.93 -1.89
CA ILE A 357 -9.76 -45.40 -1.90
C ILE A 357 -8.85 -45.93 -0.79
N SER A 358 -7.65 -45.34 -0.63
CA SER A 358 -6.73 -45.78 0.41
C SER A 358 -7.27 -45.50 1.82
N SER A 359 -8.00 -44.40 2.03
CA SER A 359 -8.71 -44.15 3.30
C SER A 359 -9.82 -45.17 3.56
N LEU A 360 -10.55 -45.59 2.51
CA LEU A 360 -11.63 -46.57 2.59
C LEU A 360 -11.08 -47.98 2.86
N LEU A 361 -9.99 -48.37 2.19
CA LEU A 361 -9.32 -49.64 2.44
C LEU A 361 -8.75 -49.70 3.86
N PHE A 362 -8.18 -48.58 4.34
CA PHE A 362 -7.67 -48.49 5.71
C PHE A 362 -8.79 -48.59 6.76
N SER A 363 -9.95 -47.96 6.52
CA SER A 363 -11.10 -48.05 7.43
C SER A 363 -11.71 -49.46 7.44
N ILE A 364 -11.82 -50.12 6.29
CA ILE A 364 -12.26 -51.52 6.18
C ILE A 364 -11.27 -52.45 6.91
N TYR A 365 -9.96 -52.22 6.76
CA TYR A 365 -8.93 -53.02 7.42
C TYR A 365 -9.00 -52.88 8.95
N ILE A 366 -9.16 -51.65 9.47
CA ILE A 366 -9.38 -51.39 10.90
C ILE A 366 -10.68 -52.05 11.38
N GLY A 367 -11.76 -51.95 10.61
CA GLY A 367 -13.04 -52.60 10.92
C GLY A 367 -12.91 -54.11 11.06
N LYS A 368 -12.22 -54.76 10.12
CA LYS A 368 -11.96 -56.21 10.14
C LYS A 368 -11.06 -56.62 11.31
N PHE A 369 -10.06 -55.82 11.64
CA PHE A 369 -9.17 -56.06 12.78
C PHE A 369 -9.92 -55.96 14.12
N ASN A 370 -10.82 -54.98 14.25
CA ASN A 370 -11.67 -54.84 15.43
C ASN A 370 -12.70 -55.98 15.55
N PHE A 371 -13.27 -56.44 14.44
CA PHE A 371 -14.19 -57.58 14.43
C PHE A 371 -13.51 -58.89 14.86
N LEU A 372 -12.29 -59.16 14.37
CA LEU A 372 -11.50 -60.33 14.79
C LEU A 372 -11.07 -60.27 16.27
N LYS A 373 -10.80 -59.06 16.80
CA LYS A 373 -10.56 -58.85 18.24
C LYS A 373 -11.78 -59.14 19.10
N ILE A 374 -12.99 -58.87 18.60
CA ILE A 374 -14.25 -59.16 19.31
C ILE A 374 -14.51 -60.67 19.35
N ILE A 375 -14.25 -61.40 18.24
CA ILE A 375 -14.40 -62.86 18.20
C ILE A 375 -13.39 -63.56 19.13
N LYS A 376 -12.13 -63.11 19.15
CA LYS A 376 -11.10 -63.65 20.07
C LYS A 376 -11.33 -63.36 21.56
N LYS A 377 -12.24 -62.46 21.92
CA LYS A 377 -12.64 -62.18 23.31
C LYS A 377 -13.86 -63.00 23.77
N LYS A 378 -14.52 -63.71 22.86
CA LYS A 378 -15.73 -64.52 23.14
C LYS A 378 -15.47 -66.03 23.14
N ASN A 379 -14.26 -66.47 22.78
CA ASN A 379 -13.71 -67.78 23.11
C ASN A 379 -12.70 -67.58 24.25
#